data_AF-A0A959Y4W2-F1
#
_entry.id   AF-A0A959Y4W2-F1
#
_cell.length_a   1.000
_cell.length_b   1.000
_cell.length_c   1.000
_cell.angle_alpha   90.00
_cell.angle_beta   90.00
_cell.angle_gamma   90.00
#
_symmetry.space_group_name_H-M   'P 1'
#
loop_
_entity.id
_entity.type
_entity.pdbx_description
1 polymer ?
#
loop_
_entity_poly.entity_id
_entity_poly.type
_entity_poly.pdbx_seq_one_letter_code
_entity_poly.pdbx_strand_id
1 'polypeptide(L)'
;GRVTFPVHGLGGQVIAFGARTLRSDKKSPKYFNSPESTLYHKSRSLYGIHFAKKAIAEQDTCFLVEGYTDVISLHQAGIANTVASSGTSLTVEQVRLIKRY
;
A
#
# COMPACT_ATOMS: atom_id res chain seq x y z
N GLY A 1 12.70 5.92 -17.01
CA GLY A 1 11.52 5.05 -16.80
C GLY A 1 10.92 5.31 -15.43
N ARG A 2 9.97 4.47 -15.02
CA ARG A 2 9.41 4.45 -13.66
C ARG A 2 9.54 3.04 -13.09
N VAL A 3 9.72 2.94 -11.77
CA VAL A 3 9.50 1.68 -11.04
C VAL A 3 8.03 1.63 -10.65
N THR A 4 7.36 0.52 -10.92
CA THR A 4 5.93 0.34 -10.65
C THR A 4 5.71 -0.59 -9.46
N PHE A 5 4.69 -0.28 -8.67
CA PHE A 5 4.27 -1.00 -7.47
C PHE A 5 2.82 -1.43 -7.66
N PRO A 6 2.53 -2.72 -7.93
CA PRO A 6 1.15 -3.18 -8.08
C PRO A 6 0.42 -3.11 -6.73
N VAL A 7 -0.76 -2.49 -6.72
CA VAL A 7 -1.66 -2.44 -5.57
C VAL A 7 -2.63 -3.61 -5.69
N HIS A 8 -2.65 -4.47 -4.68
CA HIS A 8 -3.51 -5.64 -4.65
C HIS A 8 -4.78 -5.38 -3.84
N GLY A 9 -5.91 -5.86 -4.34
CA GLY A 9 -7.12 -6.00 -3.55
C GLY A 9 -6.98 -7.13 -2.53
N LEU A 10 -7.99 -7.32 -1.67
CA LEU A 10 -7.96 -8.34 -0.61
C LEU A 10 -7.78 -9.77 -1.13
N GLY A 11 -8.29 -10.05 -2.34
CA GLY A 11 -8.17 -11.35 -3.01
C GLY A 11 -6.85 -11.58 -3.74
N GLY A 12 -5.95 -10.59 -3.77
CA GLY A 12 -4.64 -10.70 -4.44
C GLY A 12 -4.64 -10.28 -5.90
N GLN A 13 -5.80 -9.90 -6.46
CA GLN A 13 -5.88 -9.30 -7.78
C GLN A 13 -5.27 -7.89 -7.80
N VAL A 14 -4.55 -7.54 -8.86
CA VAL A 14 -4.04 -6.17 -9.06
C VAL A 14 -5.20 -5.24 -9.42
N ILE A 15 -5.39 -4.19 -8.63
CA ILE A 15 -6.50 -3.21 -8.80
C ILE A 15 -6.01 -1.82 -9.20
N ALA A 16 -4.73 -1.52 -9.00
CA ALA A 16 -4.11 -0.24 -9.31
C ALA A 16 -2.57 -0.35 -9.33
N PHE A 17 -1.90 0.75 -9.66
CA PHE A 17 -0.46 0.86 -9.60
C PHE A 17 -0.03 2.18 -8.92
N GLY A 18 0.96 2.06 -8.04
CA GLY A 18 1.85 3.17 -7.71
C GLY A 18 3.04 3.18 -8.67
N ALA A 19 3.67 4.33 -8.88
CA ALA A 19 4.90 4.41 -9.66
C ALA A 19 5.83 5.50 -9.15
N ARG A 20 7.13 5.22 -9.07
CA ARG A 20 8.18 6.18 -8.74
C ARG A 20 9.00 6.53 -9.97
N THR A 21 9.18 7.81 -10.25
CA THR A 21 10.07 8.24 -11.33
C THR A 21 11.54 7.91 -11.01
N LEU A 22 12.26 7.39 -12.01
CA LEU A 22 13.72 7.24 -11.95
C LEU A 22 14.46 8.49 -12.46
N ARG A 23 13.72 9.46 -13.00
CA ARG A 23 14.27 10.73 -13.48
C ARG A 23 14.38 11.72 -12.32
N SER A 24 15.44 12.52 -12.31
CA SER A 24 15.70 13.57 -11.31
C SER A 24 15.04 14.92 -11.63
N ASP A 25 14.15 14.96 -12.62
CA ASP A 25 13.46 16.19 -13.01
C ASP A 25 12.56 16.70 -11.88
N LYS A 26 12.94 17.86 -11.32
CA LYS A 26 12.25 18.53 -10.22
C LYS A 26 10.86 19.03 -10.58
N LYS A 27 10.51 19.13 -11.87
CA LYS A 27 9.18 19.59 -12.33
C LYS A 27 8.12 18.49 -12.29
N SER A 28 8.51 17.23 -12.09
CA SER A 28 7.58 16.10 -12.04
C SER A 28 7.42 15.55 -10.62
N PRO A 29 6.22 15.11 -10.22
CA PRO A 29 6.04 14.50 -8.90
C PRO A 29 6.86 13.21 -8.80
N LYS A 30 7.42 12.95 -7.62
CA LYS A 30 8.24 11.76 -7.38
C LYS A 30 7.43 10.46 -7.50
N TYR A 31 6.18 10.50 -7.07
CA TYR A 31 5.25 9.37 -7.06
C TYR A 31 3.97 9.67 -7.83
N PHE A 32 3.49 8.65 -8.52
CA PHE A 32 2.24 8.64 -9.27
C PHE A 32 1.38 7.50 -8.73
N ASN A 33 0.07 7.71 -8.70
CA ASN A 33 -0.91 6.69 -8.37
C ASN A 33 -1.89 6.56 -9.53
N SER A 34 -2.43 5.36 -9.73
CA SER A 34 -3.65 5.20 -10.53
C SER A 34 -4.74 6.15 -10.04
N PRO A 35 -5.56 6.71 -10.94
CA PRO A 35 -6.73 7.50 -10.56
C PRO A 35 -7.77 6.62 -9.84
N GLU A 36 -8.72 7.26 -9.17
CA GLU A 36 -9.89 6.59 -8.61
C GLU A 36 -10.64 5.81 -9.70
N SER A 37 -11.15 4.63 -9.34
CA SER A 37 -11.94 3.78 -10.23
C SER A 37 -12.89 2.91 -9.41
N THR A 38 -13.78 2.18 -10.08
CA THR A 38 -14.67 1.21 -9.40
C THR A 38 -13.90 0.11 -8.65
N LEU A 39 -12.66 -0.18 -9.06
CA LEU A 39 -11.81 -1.20 -8.46
C LEU A 39 -10.85 -0.63 -7.41
N TYR A 40 -10.50 0.65 -7.50
CA TYR A 40 -9.48 1.26 -6.67
C TYR A 40 -9.93 2.61 -6.12
N HIS A 41 -9.97 2.66 -4.80
CA HIS A 41 -10.18 3.89 -4.05
C HIS A 41 -9.06 4.06 -3.04
N LYS A 42 -8.33 5.16 -3.16
CA LYS A 42 -7.14 5.39 -2.34
C LYS A 42 -7.47 5.47 -0.86
N SER A 43 -8.60 6.08 -0.53
CA SER A 43 -9.11 6.18 0.84
C SER A 43 -9.55 4.85 1.45
N ARG A 44 -9.63 3.76 0.69
CA ARG A 44 -10.10 2.44 1.17
C ARG A 44 -9.09 1.32 0.96
N SER A 45 -7.97 1.63 0.31
CA SER A 45 -6.96 0.65 -0.07
C SER A 45 -5.72 0.85 0.78
N LEU A 46 -5.09 -0.26 1.18
CA LEU A 46 -3.81 -0.29 1.87
C LEU A 46 -2.84 -1.13 1.05
N TYR A 47 -1.69 -0.58 0.70
CA TYR A 47 -0.66 -1.34 0.02
C TYR A 47 -0.10 -2.42 0.97
N GLY A 48 0.10 -3.61 0.42
CA GLY A 48 0.55 -4.78 1.20
C GLY A 48 -0.56 -5.56 1.90
N ILE A 49 -1.82 -5.08 1.93
CA ILE A 49 -2.89 -5.71 2.73
C ILE A 49 -3.14 -7.18 2.39
N HIS A 50 -3.05 -7.55 1.11
CA HIS A 50 -3.22 -8.94 0.69
C HIS A 50 -2.22 -9.88 1.38
N PHE A 51 -0.97 -9.45 1.48
CA PHE A 51 0.12 -10.20 2.10
C PHE A 51 0.07 -10.10 3.63
N ALA A 52 -0.32 -8.94 4.16
CA ALA A 52 -0.27 -8.66 5.60
C ALA A 52 -1.46 -9.21 6.40
N LYS A 53 -2.65 -9.31 5.80
CA LYS A 53 -3.91 -9.60 6.53
C LYS A 53 -3.85 -10.84 7.42
N LYS A 54 -3.13 -11.89 7.02
CA LYS A 54 -3.00 -13.11 7.82
C LYS A 54 -2.13 -12.87 9.05
N ALA A 55 -0.97 -12.24 8.86
CA ALA A 55 -0.03 -11.93 9.93
C ALA A 55 -0.61 -10.90 10.91
N ILE A 56 -1.40 -9.93 10.43
CA ILE A 56 -2.13 -8.99 11.31
C ILE A 56 -3.04 -9.77 12.26
N ALA A 57 -3.85 -10.70 11.74
CA ALA A 57 -4.77 -11.50 12.53
C ALA A 57 -4.08 -12.44 13.52
N GLU A 58 -3.00 -13.08 13.10
CA GLU A 58 -2.26 -14.02 13.95
C GLU A 58 -1.48 -13.33 15.07
N GLN A 59 -1.05 -12.08 14.86
CA GLN A 59 -0.22 -11.33 15.81
C GLN A 59 -1.00 -10.25 16.58
N ASP A 60 -2.27 -10.03 16.24
CA ASP A 60 -3.12 -8.96 16.78
C ASP A 60 -2.43 -7.59 16.77
N THR A 61 -1.66 -7.32 15.70
CA THR A 61 -0.85 -6.11 15.57
C THR A 61 -0.65 -5.80 14.10
N CYS A 62 -0.74 -4.51 13.74
CA CYS A 62 -0.46 -4.01 12.40
C CYS A 62 0.51 -2.83 12.46
N PHE A 63 1.60 -2.90 11.68
CA PHE A 63 2.48 -1.76 11.44
C PHE A 63 1.97 -0.95 10.24
N LEU A 64 1.76 0.35 10.46
CA LEU A 64 1.42 1.29 9.40
C LEU A 64 2.65 2.14 9.06
N VAL A 65 3.02 2.17 7.78
CA VAL A 65 4.15 2.95 7.27
C VAL A 65 3.74 3.87 6.12
N GLU A 66 4.62 4.78 5.73
CA GLU A 66 4.32 5.85 4.78
C GLU A 66 4.24 5.37 3.32
N GLY A 67 5.18 4.51 2.90
CA GLY A 67 5.39 4.23 1.48
C GLY A 67 5.50 2.75 1.10
N TYR A 68 5.43 2.51 -0.21
CA TYR A 68 5.55 1.17 -0.82
C TYR A 68 6.86 0.48 -0.44
N THR A 69 7.97 1.23 -0.47
CA THR A 69 9.31 0.69 -0.21
C THR A 69 9.48 0.28 1.24
N ASP A 70 8.81 0.96 2.16
CA ASP A 70 8.88 0.64 3.59
C ASP A 70 8.19 -0.71 3.83
N VAL A 71 7.01 -0.92 3.24
CA VAL A 71 6.30 -2.21 3.28
C VAL A 71 7.15 -3.31 2.67
N ILE A 72 7.72 -3.10 1.48
CA ILE A 72 8.56 -4.11 0.82
C ILE A 72 9.76 -4.47 1.70
N SER A 73 10.44 -3.47 2.26
CA SER A 73 11.64 -3.69 3.08
C SER A 73 11.31 -4.43 4.38
N LEU A 74 10.20 -4.08 5.04
CA LEU A 74 9.76 -4.72 6.28
C LEU A 74 9.29 -6.16 6.03
N HIS A 75 8.57 -6.41 4.93
CA HIS A 75 8.21 -7.78 4.54
C HIS A 75 9.45 -8.62 4.22
N GLN A 76 10.45 -8.06 3.52
CA GLN A 76 11.73 -8.73 3.26
C GLN A 76 12.50 -9.06 4.55
N ALA A 77 12.32 -8.26 5.60
CA ALA A 77 12.87 -8.49 6.94
C ALA A 77 12.02 -9.44 7.81
N GLY A 78 10.93 -10.00 7.28
CA GLY A 78 10.03 -10.93 7.99
C GLY A 78 8.91 -10.27 8.78
N ILE A 79 8.79 -8.93 8.74
CA ILE A 79 7.72 -8.18 9.43
C ILE A 79 6.51 -8.07 8.49
N ALA A 80 5.82 -9.19 8.33
CA ALA A 80 4.75 -9.38 7.35
C ALA A 80 3.45 -8.65 7.69
N ASN A 81 3.22 -8.25 8.94
CA ASN A 81 2.03 -7.50 9.38
C ASN A 81 2.14 -5.98 9.13
N THR A 82 2.77 -5.59 8.01
CA THR A 82 3.01 -4.19 7.64
C THR A 82 2.19 -3.77 6.43
N VAL A 83 1.58 -2.57 6.47
CA VAL A 83 0.82 -1.95 5.37
C VAL A 83 1.12 -0.46 5.21
N ALA A 84 0.75 0.14 4.08
CA ALA A 84 0.90 1.59 3.85
C ALA A 84 -0.33 2.24 3.20
N SER A 85 -0.64 3.48 3.61
CA SER A 85 -1.68 4.32 2.98
C SER A 85 -1.29 4.79 1.57
N SER A 86 -0.01 4.75 1.22
CA SER A 86 0.49 4.90 -0.15
C SER A 86 0.19 6.27 -0.80
N GLY A 87 0.55 7.33 -0.09
CA GLY A 87 0.49 8.71 -0.58
C GLY A 87 -0.85 9.41 -0.34
N THR A 88 -1.60 8.98 0.67
CA THR A 88 -2.73 9.73 1.24
C THR A 88 -2.59 9.75 2.76
N SER A 89 -3.20 10.73 3.41
CA SER A 89 -3.43 10.67 4.86
C SER A 89 -4.24 9.42 5.21
N LEU A 90 -3.94 8.83 6.37
CA LEU A 90 -4.68 7.68 6.91
C LEU A 90 -6.17 8.02 7.04
N THR A 91 -7.03 7.13 6.57
CA THR A 91 -8.48 7.30 6.61
C THR A 91 -9.15 6.37 7.62
N VAL A 92 -10.37 6.70 8.01
CA VAL A 92 -11.19 5.86 8.91
C VAL A 92 -11.50 4.51 8.25
N GLU A 93 -11.72 4.48 6.95
CA GLU A 93 -11.99 3.25 6.18
C GLU A 93 -10.78 2.32 6.18
N GLN A 94 -9.56 2.86 6.05
CA GLN A 94 -8.32 2.09 6.16
C GLN A 94 -8.14 1.53 7.57
N VAL A 95 -8.43 2.32 8.62
CA VAL A 95 -8.38 1.84 10.01
C VAL A 95 -9.41 0.73 10.25
N ARG A 96 -10.63 0.87 9.74
CA ARG A 96 -11.66 -0.18 9.81
C ARG A 96 -11.23 -1.44 9.07
N LEU A 97 -10.56 -1.29 7.92
CA LEU A 97 -10.02 -2.42 7.17
C LEU A 97 -8.95 -3.16 7.96
N ILE A 98 -8.02 -2.43 8.60
CA ILE A 98 -7.02 -3.02 9.49
C ILE A 98 -7.72 -3.76 10.61
N LYS A 99 -8.62 -3.13 11.35
CA LYS A 99 -9.35 -3.73 12.49
C LYS A 99 -10.11 -5.02 12.15
N ARG A 100 -10.46 -5.23 10.87
CA ARG A 100 -11.15 -6.45 10.43
C ARG A 100 -10.24 -7.68 10.44
N TYR A 101 -8.94 -7.47 10.29
CA TYR A 101 -7.91 -8.50 10.28
C TYR A 101 -7.13 -8.41 11.58
#